data_AF-A0A1V4EHS5-F1
#
_entry.id   AF-A0A1V4EHS5-F1
#
_cell.length_a   1.000
_cell.length_b   1.000
_cell.length_c   1.000
_cell.angle_alpha   90.00
_cell.angle_beta   90.00
_cell.angle_gamma   90.00
#
_symmetry.space_group_name_H-M   'P 1'
#
loop_
_entity.id
_entity.type
_entity.pdbx_description
1 polymer ?
#
loop_
_entity_poly.entity_id
_entity_poly.type
_entity_poly.pdbx_seq_one_letter_code
_entity_poly.pdbx_strand_id
1 'polypeptide(L)'
;MLFSGDTAVTGDVSGRVTFWNAGLRERLAPPRIAHASSVTALVPYPPGGMFASVSADEISLWEWHGYRRLGSDIELTSDLVPIVAFNRTSLLISYPDGRLVEITVDPDAAAGAICARNGALSPAQWRIHIPELPYMDTCAVRGG
;
A
#
# COMPACT_ATOMS: atom_id res chain seq x y z
N MET A 1 -9.33 -11.02 9.26
CA MET A 1 -10.22 -9.84 9.40
C MET A 1 -9.44 -8.74 10.09
N LEU A 2 -9.68 -7.48 9.74
CA LEU A 2 -8.99 -6.31 10.28
C LEU A 2 -9.97 -5.13 10.41
N PHE A 3 -9.77 -4.23 11.37
CA PHE A 3 -10.64 -3.07 11.63
C PHE A 3 -9.86 -1.76 11.55
N SER A 4 -10.54 -0.69 11.15
CA SER A 4 -10.07 0.70 11.21
C SER A 4 -11.27 1.63 11.36
N GLY A 5 -11.40 2.24 12.55
CA GLY A 5 -12.57 3.06 12.90
C GLY A 5 -13.89 2.31 12.69
N ASP A 6 -14.79 2.90 11.89
CA ASP A 6 -16.11 2.33 11.57
C ASP A 6 -16.09 1.36 10.38
N THR A 7 -14.91 0.95 9.91
CA THR A 7 -14.74 0.02 8.78
C THR A 7 -14.05 -1.27 9.23
N ALA A 8 -14.48 -2.39 8.65
CA ALA A 8 -13.82 -3.68 8.78
C ALA A 8 -13.52 -4.26 7.39
N VAL A 9 -12.49 -5.09 7.31
CA VAL A 9 -12.11 -5.80 6.09
C VAL A 9 -11.90 -7.27 6.36
N THR A 10 -12.40 -8.10 5.45
CA THR A 10 -12.22 -9.56 5.46
C THR A 10 -11.59 -10.01 4.16
N GLY A 11 -10.67 -10.97 4.26
CA GLY A 11 -10.16 -11.74 3.13
C GLY A 11 -10.78 -13.13 3.15
N ASP A 12 -11.00 -13.74 1.98
CA ASP A 12 -11.51 -15.10 1.86
C ASP A 12 -10.64 -16.04 1.01
N VAL A 13 -11.04 -17.31 1.00
CA VAL A 13 -10.34 -18.41 0.32
C VAL A 13 -10.36 -18.30 -1.21
N SER A 14 -11.25 -17.48 -1.76
CA SER A 14 -11.31 -17.18 -3.19
C SER A 14 -10.48 -15.95 -3.58
N GLY A 15 -9.67 -15.46 -2.64
CA GLY A 15 -8.81 -14.30 -2.85
C GLY A 15 -9.58 -12.98 -2.85
N ARG A 16 -10.82 -12.94 -2.37
CA ARG A 16 -11.58 -11.68 -2.32
C ARG A 16 -11.30 -10.91 -1.04
N VAL A 17 -11.25 -9.60 -1.18
CA VAL A 17 -11.30 -8.64 -0.09
C VAL A 17 -12.68 -7.97 -0.08
N THR A 18 -13.32 -7.97 1.08
CA THR A 18 -14.64 -7.35 1.29
C THR A 18 -14.56 -6.32 2.40
N PHE A 19 -15.08 -5.13 2.13
CA PHE A 19 -15.19 -4.02 3.07
C PHE A 19 -16.58 -3.98 3.68
N TRP A 20 -16.63 -3.79 4.99
CA TRP A 20 -17.83 -3.81 5.81
C TRP A 20 -17.87 -2.61 6.75
N ASN A 21 -19.06 -2.22 7.19
CA ASN A 21 -19.15 -1.40 8.39
C ASN A 21 -18.61 -2.17 9.62
N ALA A 22 -18.24 -1.47 10.68
CA ALA A 22 -17.67 -2.07 11.90
C ALA A 22 -18.59 -3.11 12.55
N GLY A 23 -19.91 -2.97 12.36
CA GLY A 23 -20.89 -3.96 12.83
C GLY A 23 -20.96 -5.24 12.00
N LEU A 24 -20.22 -5.35 10.89
CA LEU A 24 -20.26 -6.47 9.93
C LEU A 24 -21.68 -6.75 9.39
N ARG A 25 -22.53 -5.73 9.32
CA ARG A 25 -23.92 -5.86 8.88
C ARG A 25 -24.09 -5.49 7.41
N GLU A 26 -23.30 -4.54 6.94
CA GLU A 26 -23.42 -3.98 5.61
C GLU A 26 -22.07 -3.99 4.92
N ARG A 27 -22.07 -4.42 3.65
CA ARG A 27 -20.92 -4.28 2.76
C ARG A 27 -20.85 -2.84 2.27
N LEU A 28 -19.71 -2.21 2.44
CA LEU A 28 -19.47 -0.83 2.01
C LEU A 28 -19.15 -0.74 0.51
N ALA A 29 -18.69 -1.85 -0.08
CA ALA A 29 -18.40 -1.99 -1.50
C ALA A 29 -18.62 -3.44 -1.97
N PRO A 30 -18.82 -3.67 -3.29
CA PRO A 30 -18.79 -5.02 -3.84
C PRO A 30 -17.47 -5.74 -3.50
N PRO A 31 -17.49 -7.05 -3.18
CA PRO A 31 -16.28 -7.82 -2.95
C PRO A 31 -15.34 -7.74 -4.15
N ARG A 32 -14.08 -7.40 -3.91
CA ARG A 32 -13.07 -7.25 -4.96
C ARG A 32 -12.17 -8.46 -4.98
N ILE A 33 -11.89 -8.99 -6.16
CA ILE A 33 -10.84 -10.00 -6.33
C ILE A 33 -9.53 -9.29 -6.02
N ALA A 34 -8.92 -9.68 -4.90
CA ALA A 34 -7.61 -9.19 -4.55
C ALA A 34 -6.55 -10.12 -5.14
N HIS A 35 -6.75 -11.42 -4.96
CA HIS A 35 -5.75 -12.41 -5.28
C HIS A 35 -6.32 -13.55 -6.11
N ALA A 36 -5.45 -14.20 -6.88
CA ALA A 36 -5.80 -15.44 -7.57
C ALA A 36 -5.97 -16.63 -6.61
N SER A 37 -5.38 -16.53 -5.41
CA SER A 37 -5.41 -17.54 -4.35
C SER A 37 -5.92 -16.95 -3.03
N SER A 38 -6.05 -17.78 -1.99
CA SER A 38 -6.61 -17.38 -0.69
C SER A 38 -5.91 -16.15 -0.12
N VAL A 39 -6.69 -15.22 0.46
CA VAL A 39 -6.13 -14.18 1.32
C VAL A 39 -5.69 -14.84 2.63
N THR A 40 -4.38 -14.88 2.89
CA THR A 40 -3.80 -15.53 4.07
C THR A 40 -3.59 -14.57 5.23
N ALA A 41 -3.37 -13.29 4.94
CA ALA A 41 -3.21 -12.26 5.97
C ALA A 41 -3.76 -10.90 5.54
N LEU A 42 -4.12 -10.10 6.55
CA LEU A 42 -4.46 -8.69 6.43
C LEU A 42 -3.61 -7.93 7.45
N VAL A 43 -2.76 -7.01 6.98
CA VAL A 43 -1.76 -6.36 7.82
C VAL A 43 -2.00 -4.85 7.84
N PRO A 44 -2.28 -4.23 9.01
CA PRO A 44 -2.50 -2.80 9.10
C PRO A 44 -1.20 -2.01 8.97
N TYR A 45 -1.24 -0.88 8.25
CA TYR A 45 -0.17 0.12 8.31
C TYR A 45 -0.37 1.00 9.56
N PRO A 46 0.59 1.08 10.51
CA PRO A 46 0.38 1.69 11.80
C PRO A 46 -0.02 3.18 11.78
N PRO A 47 0.55 4.04 10.91
CA PRO A 47 0.08 5.42 10.75
C PRO A 47 -1.36 5.55 10.25
N GLY A 48 -1.96 4.46 9.76
CA GLY A 48 -3.34 4.41 9.29
C GLY A 48 -3.47 4.68 7.79
N GLY A 49 -4.70 4.84 7.31
CA GLY A 49 -4.99 5.17 5.91
C GLY A 49 -4.86 4.00 4.92
N MET A 50 -4.03 3.00 5.19
CA MET A 50 -3.91 1.80 4.35
C MET A 50 -3.75 0.48 5.12
N PHE A 51 -3.82 -0.63 4.39
CA PHE A 51 -3.46 -1.97 4.85
C PHE A 51 -2.98 -2.83 3.66
N ALA A 52 -2.35 -3.96 3.95
CA ALA A 52 -1.98 -4.96 2.96
C ALA A 52 -2.89 -6.19 3.04
N SER A 53 -3.26 -6.76 1.89
CA SER A 53 -3.73 -8.14 1.78
C SER A 53 -2.61 -9.00 1.22
N VAL A 54 -2.45 -10.20 1.77
CA VAL A 54 -1.35 -11.11 1.41
C VAL A 54 -1.96 -12.43 0.91
N SER A 55 -1.38 -12.96 -0.16
CA SER A 55 -1.61 -14.31 -0.66
C SER A 55 -0.31 -15.10 -0.73
N ALA A 56 -0.32 -16.28 -1.35
CA ALA A 56 0.91 -17.05 -1.58
C ALA A 56 1.88 -16.33 -2.53
N ASP A 57 1.33 -15.64 -3.54
CA ASP A 57 2.10 -15.19 -4.70
C ASP A 57 2.30 -13.67 -4.72
N GLU A 58 1.42 -12.93 -4.04
CA GLU A 58 1.40 -11.47 -4.15
C GLU A 58 0.86 -10.77 -2.89
N ILE A 59 1.27 -9.51 -2.75
CA ILE A 59 0.75 -8.56 -1.76
C ILE A 59 0.10 -7.39 -2.50
N SER A 60 -1.08 -7.00 -2.03
CA SER A 60 -1.77 -5.81 -2.53
C SER A 60 -1.95 -4.78 -1.44
N LEU A 61 -1.72 -3.51 -1.77
CA LEU A 61 -1.97 -2.39 -0.88
C LEU A 61 -3.37 -1.82 -1.12
N TRP A 62 -4.03 -1.39 -0.05
CA TRP A 62 -5.41 -0.93 -0.07
C TRP A 62 -5.58 0.34 0.73
N GLU A 63 -6.34 1.28 0.18
CA GLU A 63 -6.80 2.46 0.91
C GLU A 63 -8.07 2.12 1.69
N TRP A 64 -8.12 2.50 2.97
CA TRP A 64 -9.34 2.35 3.78
C TRP A 64 -10.46 3.24 3.23
N HIS A 65 -10.13 4.50 2.93
CA HIS A 65 -11.07 5.45 2.34
C HIS A 65 -11.18 5.18 0.83
N GLY A 66 -12.42 5.02 0.33
CA GLY A 66 -12.65 4.73 -1.09
C GLY A 66 -12.51 3.25 -1.48
N TYR A 67 -12.12 2.38 -0.55
CA TYR A 67 -12.17 0.91 -0.70
C TYR A 67 -11.49 0.40 -1.98
N ARG A 68 -10.31 0.94 -2.28
CA ARG A 68 -9.61 0.70 -3.55
C ARG A 68 -8.18 0.23 -3.34
N ARG A 69 -7.68 -0.52 -4.33
CA ARG A 69 -6.28 -0.93 -4.41
C ARG A 69 -5.39 0.29 -4.70
N LEU A 70 -4.23 0.31 -4.09
CA LEU A 70 -3.17 1.30 -4.28
C LEU A 70 -2.08 0.71 -5.15
N GLY A 71 -1.93 1.23 -6.38
CA GLY A 71 -0.90 0.80 -7.30
C GLY A 71 -1.07 -0.64 -7.82
N SER A 72 0.02 -1.17 -8.36
CA SER A 72 0.12 -2.56 -8.80
C SER A 72 0.49 -3.48 -7.63
N ASP A 73 0.27 -4.78 -7.83
CA ASP A 73 0.63 -5.79 -6.85
C ASP A 73 2.13 -5.98 -6.71
N ILE A 74 2.54 -6.39 -5.52
CA ILE A 74 3.91 -6.71 -5.18
C ILE A 74 4.05 -8.22 -5.28
N GLU A 75 4.71 -8.66 -6.35
CA GLU A 75 5.00 -10.08 -6.62
C GLU A 75 5.97 -10.63 -5.57
N LEU A 76 5.62 -11.78 -5.00
CA LEU A 76 6.46 -12.54 -4.07
C LEU A 76 7.29 -13.54 -4.87
N THR A 77 8.61 -13.49 -4.70
CA THR A 77 9.53 -14.26 -5.56
C THR A 77 9.98 -15.57 -4.90
N SER A 78 9.17 -16.19 -4.04
CA SER A 78 9.57 -17.37 -3.27
C SER A 78 8.47 -18.40 -3.22
N ASP A 79 8.86 -19.68 -3.35
CA ASP A 79 7.97 -20.83 -3.20
C ASP A 79 7.49 -21.02 -1.74
N LEU A 80 8.05 -20.26 -0.79
CA LEU A 80 7.69 -20.29 0.62
C LEU A 80 7.02 -18.98 1.04
N VAL A 81 5.99 -19.10 1.88
CA VAL A 81 5.20 -17.96 2.37
C VAL A 81 6.09 -17.06 3.23
N PRO A 82 6.32 -15.79 2.84
CA PRO A 82 7.12 -14.86 3.63
C PRO A 82 6.34 -14.34 4.85
N ILE A 83 7.06 -13.79 5.82
CA ILE A 83 6.47 -13.02 6.91
C ILE A 83 6.38 -11.57 6.46
N VAL A 84 5.19 -10.98 6.61
CA VAL A 84 4.89 -9.61 6.17
C VAL A 84 4.49 -8.76 7.36
N ALA A 85 5.09 -7.58 7.50
CA ALA A 85 4.78 -6.61 8.53
C ALA A 85 4.95 -5.18 8.02
N PHE A 86 4.33 -4.22 8.69
CA PHE A 86 4.63 -2.80 8.48
C PHE A 86 5.46 -2.23 9.62
N ASN A 87 6.43 -1.39 9.28
CA ASN A 87 6.95 -0.39 10.21
C ASN A 87 6.23 0.96 9.98
N ARG A 88 6.76 2.08 10.51
CA ARG A 88 6.13 3.39 10.37
C ARG A 88 6.21 4.01 8.97
N THR A 89 6.99 3.46 8.04
CA THR A 89 7.19 4.02 6.70
C THR A 89 7.14 3.00 5.57
N SER A 90 7.31 1.72 5.90
CA SER A 90 7.67 0.68 4.94
C SER A 90 6.95 -0.63 5.22
N LEU A 91 6.66 -1.35 4.14
CA LEU A 91 6.34 -2.76 4.16
C LEU A 91 7.64 -3.56 4.27
N LEU A 92 7.68 -4.48 5.24
CA LEU A 92 8.78 -5.40 5.49
C LEU A 92 8.35 -6.81 5.07
N ILE A 93 9.14 -7.43 4.22
CA ILE A 93 8.92 -8.79 3.72
C ILE A 93 10.15 -9.62 4.08
N SER A 94 10.02 -10.48 5.08
CA SER A 94 11.08 -11.39 5.53
C SER A 94 10.86 -12.76 4.90
N TYR A 95 11.82 -13.18 4.09
CA TYR A 95 11.82 -14.48 3.44
C TYR A 95 12.50 -15.54 4.31
N PRO A 96 12.13 -16.84 4.18
CA PRO A 96 12.75 -17.91 4.96
C PRO A 96 14.25 -18.13 4.70
N ASP A 97 14.76 -17.66 3.56
CA ASP A 97 16.20 -17.69 3.21
C ASP A 97 17.02 -16.60 3.93
N GLY A 98 16.37 -15.80 4.79
CA GLY A 98 16.99 -14.70 5.54
C GLY A 98 17.00 -13.37 4.80
N ARG A 99 16.49 -13.29 3.56
CA ARG A 99 16.37 -12.03 2.83
C ARG A 99 15.27 -11.17 3.44
N LEU A 100 15.58 -9.90 3.66
CA LEU A 100 14.61 -8.86 4.03
C LEU A 100 14.47 -7.88 2.87
N VAL A 101 13.25 -7.74 2.36
CA VAL A 101 12.89 -6.68 1.41
C VAL A 101 12.11 -5.61 2.16
N GLU A 102 12.56 -4.37 2.02
CA GLU A 102 11.89 -3.19 2.55
C GLU A 102 11.38 -2.33 1.39
N ILE A 103 10.08 -2.04 1.40
CA ILE A 103 9.43 -1.19 0.40
C ILE A 103 8.83 0.00 1.12
N THR A 104 9.35 1.20 0.89
CA THR A 104 8.77 2.44 1.43
C THR A 104 7.40 2.67 0.81
N VAL A 105 6.36 2.69 1.66
CA VAL A 105 4.96 2.88 1.26
C VAL A 105 4.41 4.23 1.73
N ASP A 106 5.10 4.87 2.66
CA ASP A 106 4.74 6.19 3.15
C ASP A 106 5.02 7.25 2.08
N PRO A 107 4.01 8.03 1.65
CA PRO A 107 4.17 9.01 0.59
C PRO A 107 5.21 10.09 0.92
N ASP A 108 5.25 10.57 2.17
CA ASP A 108 6.15 11.64 2.58
C ASP A 108 7.59 11.12 2.70
N ALA A 109 7.80 9.93 3.27
CA ALA A 109 9.11 9.30 3.30
C ALA A 109 9.61 8.95 1.89
N ALA A 110 8.72 8.46 1.01
CA ALA A 110 9.07 8.17 -0.38
C ALA A 110 9.45 9.44 -1.14
N ALA A 111 8.66 10.51 -1.02
CA ALA A 111 8.98 11.80 -1.62
C ALA A 111 10.32 12.34 -1.10
N GLY A 112 10.55 12.29 0.22
CA GLY A 112 11.81 12.68 0.84
C GLY A 112 13.02 11.91 0.31
N ALA A 113 12.91 10.57 0.19
CA ALA A 113 13.97 9.72 -0.34
C ALA A 113 14.26 10.00 -1.83
N ILE A 114 13.23 10.18 -2.65
CA ILE A 114 13.37 10.53 -4.07
C ILE A 114 14.04 11.90 -4.21
N CYS A 115 13.58 12.89 -3.45
CA CYS A 115 14.13 14.23 -3.43
C CYS A 115 15.60 14.27 -2.99
N ALA A 116 15.97 13.51 -1.96
CA ALA A 116 17.35 13.42 -1.52
C ALA A 116 18.28 12.80 -2.58
N ARG A 117 17.76 11.89 -3.40
CA ARG A 117 18.55 11.21 -4.44
C ARG A 117 18.64 11.99 -5.74
N ASN A 118 17.54 12.58 -6.18
CA ASN A 118 17.38 13.12 -7.54
C ASN A 118 17.18 14.63 -7.58
N GLY A 119 16.89 15.28 -6.46
CA GLY A 119 16.44 16.68 -6.42
C GLY A 119 15.04 16.89 -7.00
N ALA A 120 14.57 18.14 -6.99
CA ALA A 120 13.31 18.53 -7.62
C ALA A 120 13.44 18.61 -9.15
N LEU A 121 12.30 18.50 -9.86
CA LEU A 121 12.26 18.86 -11.27
C LEU A 121 12.56 20.36 -11.42
N SER A 122 13.49 20.69 -12.32
CA SER A 122 13.69 22.09 -12.72
C SER A 122 12.44 22.64 -13.44
N PRO A 123 12.24 23.97 -13.46
CA PRO A 123 11.13 24.57 -14.20
C PRO A 123 11.07 24.14 -15.69
N ALA A 124 12.22 23.92 -16.31
CA ALA A 124 12.30 23.46 -17.70
C ALA A 124 11.82 22.01 -17.84
N GLN A 125 12.26 21.10 -16.97
CA GLN A 125 11.81 19.70 -16.96
C GLN A 125 10.32 19.60 -16.62
N TRP A 126 9.83 20.37 -15.66
CA TRP A 126 8.41 20.43 -15.31
C TRP A 126 7.55 20.76 -16.52
N ARG A 127 7.92 21.79 -17.28
CA ARG A 127 7.17 22.20 -18.48
C ARG A 127 7.18 21.15 -19.59
N ILE A 128 8.14 20.22 -19.58
CA ILE A 128 8.18 19.10 -20.52
C ILE A 128 7.30 17.94 -20.04
N HIS A 129 7.33 17.62 -18.74
CA HIS A 129 6.68 16.41 -18.19
C HIS A 129 5.25 16.65 -17.66
N ILE A 130 4.96 17.87 -17.21
CA ILE A 130 3.69 18.27 -16.57
C ILE A 130 3.27 19.67 -17.08
N PRO A 131 3.06 19.85 -18.40
CA PRO A 131 2.75 21.15 -18.99
C PRO A 131 1.40 21.73 -18.54
N GLU A 132 0.49 20.90 -18.04
CA GLU A 132 -0.87 21.25 -17.67
C GLU A 132 -0.99 21.95 -16.31
N LEU A 133 0.05 21.88 -15.47
CA LEU A 133 0.07 22.49 -14.13
C LEU A 133 1.12 23.61 -14.03
N PRO A 134 0.83 24.68 -13.27
CA PRO A 134 1.85 25.66 -12.88
C PRO A 134 3.04 24.99 -12.21
N TYR A 135 4.24 25.55 -12.40
CA TYR A 135 5.44 25.03 -11.75
C TYR A 135 5.28 25.00 -10.22
N MET A 136 5.64 23.86 -9.63
CA MET A 136 5.71 23.66 -8.19
C MET A 136 7.03 22.99 -7.84
N ASP A 137 7.70 23.46 -6.80
CA ASP A 137 8.87 22.77 -6.25
C ASP A 137 8.39 21.52 -5.47
N THR A 138 8.60 20.35 -6.07
CA THR A 138 8.17 19.05 -5.53
C THR A 138 8.95 18.60 -4.31
N CYS A 139 10.13 19.18 -4.09
CA CYS A 139 10.98 18.86 -2.95
C CYS A 139 11.04 19.98 -1.93
N ALA A 140 10.20 21.02 -2.09
CA ALA A 140 10.01 22.01 -1.06
C ALA A 140 9.53 21.31 0.22
N VAL A 141 10.33 21.40 1.27
CA VAL A 141 9.98 20.87 2.58
C VAL A 141 8.70 21.57 3.04
N ARG A 142 7.60 20.83 3.20
CA ARG A 142 6.44 21.35 3.94
C ARG A 142 6.89 21.53 5.39
N GLY A 143 7.06 22.79 5.81
CA GLY A 143 7.35 23.13 7.19
C GLY A 143 6.29 22.54 8.13
N GLY A 144 6.75 22.13 9.32
CA GLY A 144 6.03 21.31 10.30
C GLY A 144 4.67 21.81 10.76
#